data_AF-A0A178B3N1-F1
#
_entry.id   AF-A0A178B3N1-F1
#
_cell.length_a   1.000
_cell.length_b   1.000
_cell.length_c   1.000
_cell.angle_alpha   90.00
_cell.angle_beta   90.00
_cell.angle_gamma   90.00
#
_symmetry.space_group_name_H-M   'P 1'
#
loop_
_entity.id
_entity.type
_entity.pdbx_description
1 polymer ?
#
loop_
_entity_poly.entity_id
_entity_poly.type
_entity_poly.pdbx_seq_one_letter_code
_entity_poly.pdbx_strand_id
1 'polypeptide(L)'
;MKRRLSRDDSSLRSPKRIWQSKTNNVCMAHPLAVVMRQYGLLETIVSNLRANDLFALALSSKALYKTIITTSSSLENLLGRVKCSGRGVDIRNKCHMKSAFFYSYNCTEHVHCGSDTSHQQIESRPCVSCKITTCNECRIHCVYQSIYEAPGDPDDAAELPNFSGFVLLQSAEQPILSPHHLVSENPSATPRWGNPAEGQNRPYHDQGYLDVPLEMGASAPPECIEDLLDLDLGCHSLISMSGDSRYAAPSPVLSSLYQVTEERKIEVCDSCTGHGATREVLVRQSSGATRLPTNKISGQTVAKPTNTCHCTLRERILDRWLCLKCYLAEESAIKAQARKQKSDSEGFCRCGELARHVLCLWCLGKVSEGKNVQLT
;
A
#
# COMPACT_ATOMS: atom_id res chain seq x y z
N MET A 1 21.05 9.40 -47.30
CA MET A 1 20.00 10.33 -47.76
C MET A 1 19.40 11.07 -46.57
N LYS A 2 19.73 12.36 -46.38
CA LYS A 2 19.22 13.21 -45.30
C LYS A 2 17.99 13.99 -45.81
N ARG A 3 16.79 13.70 -45.31
CA ARG A 3 15.58 14.47 -45.63
C ARG A 3 15.50 15.69 -44.72
N ARG A 4 15.59 16.89 -45.31
CA ARG A 4 15.23 18.17 -44.68
C ARG A 4 13.71 18.25 -44.61
N LEU A 5 13.16 18.40 -43.40
CA LEU A 5 11.76 18.76 -43.19
C LEU A 5 11.65 20.28 -43.22
N SER A 6 10.97 20.79 -44.25
CA SER A 6 10.53 22.18 -44.37
C SER A 6 9.47 22.47 -43.30
N ARG A 7 9.63 23.59 -42.60
CA ARG A 7 8.74 24.04 -41.53
C ARG A 7 7.94 25.22 -42.08
N ASP A 8 6.80 24.92 -42.70
CA ASP A 8 5.85 25.94 -43.14
C ASP A 8 5.00 26.41 -41.95
N ASP A 9 5.34 27.61 -41.49
CA ASP A 9 4.66 28.36 -40.43
C ASP A 9 3.45 29.09 -41.03
N SER A 10 2.34 28.36 -41.22
CA SER A 10 1.06 28.95 -41.61
C SER A 10 0.22 29.24 -40.36
N SER A 11 0.36 30.47 -39.84
CA SER A 11 -0.43 30.98 -38.73
C SER A 11 -1.91 31.12 -39.13
N LEU A 12 -2.69 30.06 -38.90
CA LEU A 12 -4.16 30.11 -38.97
C LEU A 12 -4.67 30.83 -37.71
N ARG A 13 -4.90 32.14 -37.83
CA ARG A 13 -5.58 32.94 -36.82
C ARG A 13 -7.00 32.43 -36.63
N SER A 14 -7.24 31.73 -35.54
CA SER A 14 -8.57 31.28 -35.14
C SER A 14 -9.49 32.49 -34.97
N PRO A 15 -10.72 32.49 -35.51
CA PRO A 15 -11.63 33.62 -35.38
C PRO A 15 -11.95 33.87 -33.90
N LYS A 16 -11.61 35.07 -33.42
CA LYS A 16 -11.97 35.54 -32.08
C LYS A 16 -13.49 35.62 -31.99
N ARG A 17 -14.10 34.61 -31.38
CA ARG A 17 -15.54 34.58 -31.08
C ARG A 17 -15.83 35.68 -30.06
N ILE A 18 -16.29 36.84 -30.53
CA ILE A 18 -16.74 37.95 -29.68
C ILE A 18 -18.03 37.49 -29.00
N TRP A 19 -17.92 37.08 -27.73
CA TRP A 19 -19.06 36.78 -26.88
C TRP A 19 -19.76 38.09 -26.55
N GLN A 20 -20.85 38.40 -27.25
CA GLN A 20 -21.75 39.48 -26.88
C GLN A 20 -22.34 39.18 -25.50
N SER A 21 -21.97 39.96 -24.48
CA SER A 21 -22.51 39.83 -23.12
C SER A 21 -23.96 40.30 -23.09
N LYS A 22 -24.88 39.39 -23.37
CA LYS A 22 -26.31 39.63 -23.25
C LYS A 22 -26.67 39.78 -21.76
N THR A 23 -27.33 40.89 -21.49
CA THR A 23 -27.73 41.46 -20.20
C THR A 23 -28.56 40.53 -19.30
N ASN A 24 -28.17 40.47 -18.02
CA ASN A 24 -28.95 40.28 -16.79
C ASN A 24 -30.24 39.43 -16.83
N ASN A 25 -30.18 38.21 -17.37
CA ASN A 25 -31.15 37.20 -16.99
C ASN A 25 -30.73 36.62 -15.63
N VAL A 26 -31.57 36.80 -14.62
CA VAL A 26 -31.41 36.17 -13.30
C VAL A 26 -31.44 34.66 -13.53
N CYS A 27 -30.25 34.06 -13.67
CA CYS A 27 -30.10 32.64 -13.87
C CYS A 27 -30.54 31.96 -12.57
N MET A 28 -31.81 31.54 -12.54
CA MET A 28 -32.38 30.74 -11.45
C MET A 28 -31.42 29.58 -11.18
N ALA A 29 -30.80 29.60 -10.01
CA ALA A 29 -29.82 28.58 -9.65
C ALA A 29 -30.52 27.22 -9.69
N HIS A 30 -29.95 26.26 -10.41
CA HIS A 30 -30.49 24.91 -10.51
C HIS A 30 -30.72 24.34 -9.09
N PRO A 31 -31.89 23.76 -8.76
CA PRO A 31 -32.22 23.31 -7.40
C PRO A 31 -31.14 22.43 -6.76
N LEU A 32 -30.58 21.49 -7.53
CA LEU A 32 -29.46 20.66 -7.07
C LEU A 32 -28.23 21.47 -6.64
N ALA A 33 -27.89 22.55 -7.36
CA ALA A 33 -26.77 23.40 -6.98
C ALA A 33 -27.07 24.19 -5.69
N VAL A 34 -28.33 24.52 -5.41
CA VAL A 34 -28.74 25.14 -4.14
C VAL A 34 -28.59 24.14 -3.00
N VAL A 35 -29.04 22.89 -3.18
CA VAL A 35 -28.86 21.80 -2.20
C VAL A 35 -27.38 21.55 -1.91
N MET A 36 -26.55 21.44 -2.95
CA MET A 36 -25.11 21.14 -2.83
C MET A 36 -24.33 22.26 -2.14
N ARG A 37 -24.83 23.50 -2.13
CA ARG A 37 -24.21 24.60 -1.38
C ARG A 37 -24.37 24.43 0.13
N GLN A 38 -25.34 23.64 0.58
CA GLN A 38 -25.51 23.31 1.99
C GLN A 38 -24.56 22.15 2.33
N TYR A 39 -23.46 22.48 3.00
CA TYR A 39 -22.36 21.52 3.23
C TYR A 39 -22.82 20.21 3.89
N GLY A 40 -23.74 20.25 4.87
CA GLY A 40 -24.26 19.03 5.49
C GLY A 40 -25.04 18.12 4.53
N LEU A 41 -25.82 18.70 3.60
CA LEU A 41 -26.50 17.93 2.56
C LEU A 41 -25.51 17.38 1.52
N LEU A 42 -24.50 18.19 1.16
CA LEU A 42 -23.40 17.75 0.30
C LEU A 42 -22.67 16.54 0.92
N GLU A 43 -22.27 16.60 2.19
CA GLU A 43 -21.61 15.47 2.86
C GLU A 43 -22.48 14.20 2.86
N THR A 44 -23.78 14.35 3.12
CA THR A 44 -24.75 13.23 3.11
C THR A 44 -24.88 12.59 1.72
N ILE A 45 -24.86 13.40 0.67
CA ILE A 45 -24.94 12.89 -0.70
C ILE A 45 -23.62 12.23 -1.09
N VAL A 46 -22.49 12.89 -0.79
CA VAL A 46 -21.14 12.39 -1.09
C VAL A 46 -20.86 11.07 -0.37
N SER A 47 -21.37 10.86 0.84
CA SER A 47 -21.21 9.58 1.57
C SER A 47 -21.91 8.39 0.93
N ASN A 48 -22.77 8.65 -0.06
CA ASN A 48 -23.43 7.63 -0.86
C ASN A 48 -22.80 7.43 -2.25
N LEU A 49 -21.80 8.23 -2.61
CA LEU A 49 -21.12 8.19 -3.91
C LEU A 49 -19.77 7.48 -3.80
N ARG A 50 -19.30 6.86 -4.89
CA ARG A 50 -17.89 6.49 -5.04
C ARG A 50 -17.11 7.70 -5.57
N ALA A 51 -15.79 7.68 -5.44
CA ALA A 51 -14.94 8.80 -5.91
C ALA A 51 -15.12 9.13 -7.40
N ASN A 52 -15.36 8.11 -8.25
CA ASN A 52 -15.65 8.32 -9.67
C ASN A 52 -17.00 9.04 -9.89
N ASP A 53 -18.02 8.72 -9.10
CA ASP A 53 -19.35 9.32 -9.19
C ASP A 53 -19.30 10.77 -8.72
N LEU A 54 -18.54 11.06 -7.65
CA LEU A 54 -18.28 12.43 -7.19
C LEU A 54 -17.60 13.26 -8.28
N PHE A 55 -16.61 12.68 -8.97
CA PHE A 55 -15.94 13.35 -10.09
C PHE A 55 -16.90 13.61 -11.25
N ALA A 56 -17.71 12.62 -11.63
CA ALA A 56 -18.74 12.79 -12.67
C ALA A 56 -19.76 13.87 -12.29
N LEU A 57 -20.21 13.89 -11.03
CA LEU A 57 -21.10 14.93 -10.49
C LEU A 57 -20.46 16.32 -10.58
N ALA A 58 -19.19 16.45 -10.21
CA ALA A 58 -18.47 17.72 -10.34
C ALA A 58 -18.34 18.18 -11.79
N LEU A 59 -18.13 17.25 -12.74
CA LEU A 59 -18.03 17.58 -14.16
C LEU A 59 -19.37 17.92 -14.83
N SER A 60 -20.50 17.55 -14.24
CA SER A 60 -21.83 17.79 -14.83
C SER A 60 -22.20 19.27 -14.95
N SER A 61 -21.62 20.16 -14.13
CA SER A 61 -21.90 21.60 -14.16
C SER A 61 -20.79 22.42 -13.51
N LYS A 62 -20.47 23.59 -14.08
CA LYS A 62 -19.55 24.56 -13.47
C LYS A 62 -19.97 25.00 -12.06
N ALA A 63 -21.28 25.08 -11.81
CA ALA A 63 -21.80 25.46 -10.50
C ALA A 63 -21.54 24.37 -9.45
N LEU A 64 -21.75 23.10 -9.83
CA LEU A 64 -21.48 21.95 -8.97
C LEU A 64 -19.97 21.76 -8.76
N TYR A 65 -19.17 21.89 -9.82
CA TYR A 65 -17.72 21.88 -9.73
C TYR A 65 -17.21 22.88 -8.69
N LYS A 66 -17.65 24.14 -8.77
CA LYS A 66 -17.24 25.19 -7.82
C LYS A 66 -17.70 24.92 -6.40
N THR A 67 -18.83 24.22 -6.23
CA THR A 67 -19.38 23.90 -4.91
C THR A 67 -18.63 22.74 -4.27
N ILE A 68 -18.38 21.67 -5.03
CA ILE A 68 -17.63 20.49 -4.58
C ILE A 68 -16.14 20.82 -4.38
N ILE A 69 -15.57 21.58 -5.31
CA ILE A 69 -14.15 21.95 -5.36
C ILE A 69 -14.01 23.44 -5.02
N THR A 70 -14.56 23.83 -3.87
CA THR A 70 -14.45 25.22 -3.38
C THR A 70 -13.02 25.50 -2.88
N THR A 71 -12.47 24.59 -2.08
CA THR A 71 -11.11 24.65 -1.52
C THR A 71 -10.47 23.27 -1.52
N SER A 72 -9.13 23.20 -1.44
CA SER A 72 -8.43 21.92 -1.30
C SER A 72 -8.84 21.19 -0.01
N SER A 73 -8.95 21.90 1.11
CA SER A 73 -9.32 21.33 2.41
C SER A 73 -10.74 20.76 2.41
N SER A 74 -11.70 21.45 1.80
CA SER A 74 -13.07 20.92 1.67
C SER A 74 -13.12 19.68 0.78
N LEU A 75 -12.35 19.65 -0.31
CA LEU A 75 -12.28 18.47 -1.17
C LEU A 75 -11.68 17.26 -0.42
N GLU A 76 -10.62 17.45 0.36
CA GLU A 76 -10.04 16.37 1.17
C GLU A 76 -11.05 15.81 2.17
N ASN A 77 -11.83 16.67 2.83
CA ASN A 77 -12.90 16.23 3.73
C ASN A 77 -13.97 15.42 2.98
N LEU A 78 -14.43 15.89 1.81
CA LEU A 78 -15.41 15.18 1.00
C LEU A 78 -14.89 13.84 0.49
N LEU A 79 -13.63 13.78 0.04
CA LEU A 79 -12.99 12.53 -0.39
C LEU A 79 -12.84 11.52 0.76
N GLY A 80 -12.73 12.00 2.00
CA GLY A 80 -12.75 11.16 3.20
C GLY A 80 -14.15 10.70 3.61
N ARG A 81 -15.20 11.14 2.91
CA ARG A 81 -16.60 10.72 3.14
C ARG A 81 -17.15 9.79 2.07
N VAL A 82 -16.60 9.78 0.86
CA VAL A 82 -17.06 8.89 -0.23
C VAL A 82 -17.01 7.42 0.18
N LYS A 83 -17.80 6.57 -0.47
CA LYS A 83 -17.68 5.11 -0.34
C LYS A 83 -16.37 4.60 -0.92
N CYS A 84 -15.88 3.50 -0.39
CA CYS A 84 -14.74 2.81 -0.98
C CYS A 84 -15.13 2.35 -2.40
N SER A 85 -14.18 2.48 -3.34
CA SER A 85 -14.41 2.19 -4.75
C SER A 85 -14.29 0.71 -5.15
N GLY A 86 -13.90 -0.18 -4.22
CA GLY A 86 -13.62 -1.59 -4.53
C GLY A 86 -12.28 -1.86 -5.23
N ARG A 87 -11.60 -0.82 -5.73
CA ARG A 87 -10.34 -0.96 -6.50
C ARG A 87 -9.23 -1.75 -5.81
N GLY A 88 -9.18 -1.79 -4.49
CA GLY A 88 -8.19 -2.58 -3.78
C GLY A 88 -8.38 -4.08 -4.04
N VAL A 89 -9.62 -4.56 -3.95
CA VAL A 89 -10.00 -5.92 -4.31
C VAL A 89 -9.71 -6.19 -5.79
N ASP A 90 -10.04 -5.27 -6.70
CA ASP A 90 -9.72 -5.43 -8.13
C ASP A 90 -8.21 -5.58 -8.40
N ILE A 91 -7.36 -4.91 -7.62
CA ILE A 91 -5.90 -5.01 -7.73
C ILE A 91 -5.46 -6.38 -7.22
N ARG A 92 -5.97 -6.83 -6.06
CA ARG A 92 -5.66 -8.14 -5.47
C ARG A 92 -6.00 -9.27 -6.43
N ASN A 93 -7.22 -9.27 -6.98
CA ASN A 93 -7.68 -10.29 -7.93
C ASN A 93 -6.83 -10.38 -9.21
N LYS A 94 -6.07 -9.33 -9.54
CA LYS A 94 -5.13 -9.33 -10.68
C LYS A 94 -3.72 -9.78 -10.31
N CYS A 95 -3.33 -9.63 -9.06
CA CYS A 95 -1.98 -9.93 -8.59
C CYS A 95 -1.90 -11.33 -7.97
N HIS A 96 -2.91 -11.72 -7.21
CA HIS A 96 -2.97 -12.94 -6.42
C HIS A 96 -3.40 -14.12 -7.29
N MET A 97 -2.61 -15.19 -7.30
CA MET A 97 -2.88 -16.40 -8.06
C MET A 97 -3.14 -17.56 -7.11
N LYS A 98 -4.35 -18.11 -7.18
CA LYS A 98 -4.74 -19.29 -6.40
C LYS A 98 -3.95 -20.51 -6.88
N SER A 99 -3.41 -21.25 -5.92
CA SER A 99 -2.66 -22.48 -6.17
C SER A 99 -3.57 -23.60 -6.68
N ALA A 100 -2.97 -24.71 -7.13
CA ALA A 100 -3.71 -25.93 -7.44
C ALA A 100 -4.47 -26.50 -6.22
N PHE A 101 -3.96 -26.27 -5.01
CA PHE A 101 -4.56 -26.75 -3.76
C PHE A 101 -5.90 -26.08 -3.46
N PHE A 102 -6.04 -24.78 -3.77
CA PHE A 102 -7.31 -24.06 -3.65
C PHE A 102 -8.47 -24.81 -4.30
N TYR A 103 -8.25 -25.31 -5.53
CA TYR A 103 -9.27 -26.04 -6.29
C TYR A 103 -9.40 -27.50 -5.83
N SER A 104 -8.32 -28.10 -5.33
CA SER A 104 -8.28 -29.51 -4.96
C SER A 104 -8.99 -29.78 -3.63
N TYR A 105 -9.00 -28.79 -2.73
CA TYR A 105 -9.58 -28.88 -1.39
C TYR A 105 -10.89 -28.09 -1.24
N ASN A 106 -11.51 -27.65 -2.34
CA ASN A 106 -12.75 -26.86 -2.33
C ASN A 106 -12.69 -25.62 -1.42
N CYS A 107 -11.54 -24.93 -1.41
CA CYS A 107 -11.36 -23.76 -0.58
C CYS A 107 -12.32 -22.62 -1.00
N THR A 108 -12.71 -21.80 -0.03
CA THR A 108 -13.52 -20.60 -0.25
C THR A 108 -12.65 -19.35 -0.14
N GLU A 109 -12.84 -18.42 -1.07
CA GLU A 109 -12.16 -17.12 -1.05
C GLU A 109 -13.10 -16.03 -0.49
N HIS A 110 -12.60 -15.25 0.47
CA HIS A 110 -13.30 -14.17 1.14
C HIS A 110 -12.67 -12.81 0.78
N VAL A 111 -12.80 -12.41 -0.50
CA VAL A 111 -12.26 -11.12 -1.00
C VAL A 111 -13.40 -10.25 -1.52
N HIS A 112 -13.90 -9.35 -0.67
CA HIS A 112 -14.99 -8.43 -1.03
C HIS A 112 -14.73 -7.01 -0.54
N CYS A 113 -15.16 -6.01 -1.29
CA CYS A 113 -15.07 -4.63 -0.82
C CYS A 113 -16.09 -4.42 0.29
N GLY A 114 -15.64 -3.91 1.43
CA GLY A 114 -16.55 -3.68 2.55
C GLY A 114 -17.59 -2.58 2.36
N SER A 115 -17.54 -1.83 1.26
CA SER A 115 -18.59 -0.89 0.91
C SER A 115 -19.74 -1.53 0.12
N ASP A 116 -19.59 -2.77 -0.33
CA ASP A 116 -20.63 -3.49 -1.09
C ASP A 116 -21.54 -4.34 -0.18
N THR A 117 -21.12 -4.65 1.05
CA THR A 117 -21.91 -5.40 2.02
C THR A 117 -22.66 -4.47 2.98
N SER A 118 -23.98 -4.38 2.83
CA SER A 118 -24.85 -3.56 3.70
C SER A 118 -24.90 -4.04 5.16
N HIS A 119 -24.50 -5.29 5.42
CA HIS A 119 -24.72 -5.96 6.70
C HIS A 119 -23.51 -5.94 7.65
N GLN A 120 -22.35 -5.46 7.21
CA GLN A 120 -21.13 -5.51 8.02
C GLN A 120 -20.52 -4.11 8.19
N GLN A 121 -20.23 -3.74 9.45
CA GLN A 121 -19.59 -2.47 9.78
C GLN A 121 -18.11 -2.45 9.41
N ILE A 122 -17.77 -2.40 8.13
CA ILE A 122 -16.37 -2.49 7.70
C ILE A 122 -15.62 -1.19 7.98
N GLU A 123 -14.53 -1.33 8.73
CA GLU A 123 -13.67 -0.20 9.06
C GLU A 123 -13.17 0.45 7.77
N SER A 124 -13.41 1.75 7.68
CA SER A 124 -13.04 2.55 6.52
C SER A 124 -12.44 3.85 7.00
N ARG A 125 -11.27 4.20 6.47
CA ARG A 125 -10.60 5.46 6.76
C ARG A 125 -10.11 6.13 5.47
N PRO A 126 -9.92 7.45 5.45
CA PRO A 126 -9.29 8.14 4.32
C PRO A 126 -7.86 7.65 4.09
N CYS A 127 -7.50 7.38 2.82
CA CYS A 127 -6.12 7.04 2.47
C CYS A 127 -5.17 8.18 2.86
N VAL A 128 -4.06 7.89 3.54
CA VAL A 128 -3.11 8.91 4.01
C VAL A 128 -2.53 9.74 2.85
N SER A 129 -2.39 9.15 1.66
CA SER A 129 -1.83 9.79 0.46
C SER A 129 -2.89 10.51 -0.38
N CYS A 130 -3.92 9.81 -0.87
CA CYS A 130 -4.90 10.38 -1.79
C CYS A 130 -6.20 10.87 -1.15
N LYS A 131 -6.36 10.70 0.17
CA LYS A 131 -7.52 11.10 0.99
C LYS A 131 -8.85 10.41 0.63
N ILE A 132 -8.88 9.54 -0.38
CA ILE A 132 -10.07 8.75 -0.72
C ILE A 132 -10.31 7.71 0.36
N THR A 133 -11.55 7.63 0.88
CA THR A 133 -11.98 6.57 1.80
C THR A 133 -11.68 5.19 1.23
N THR A 134 -11.01 4.38 2.03
CA THR A 134 -10.63 3.01 1.69
C THR A 134 -11.09 2.11 2.83
N CYS A 135 -11.79 1.02 2.53
CA CYS A 135 -12.16 0.03 3.54
C CYS A 135 -10.98 -0.89 3.87
N ASN A 136 -11.04 -1.61 5.00
CA ASN A 136 -9.98 -2.53 5.43
C ASN A 136 -9.62 -3.54 4.32
N GLU A 137 -10.61 -4.09 3.63
CA GLU A 137 -10.38 -5.06 2.53
C GLU A 137 -9.70 -4.47 1.28
N CYS A 138 -9.66 -3.14 1.15
CA CYS A 138 -9.11 -2.43 -0.01
C CYS A 138 -7.82 -1.64 0.29
N ARG A 139 -7.36 -1.60 1.54
CA ARG A 139 -6.05 -1.04 1.90
C ARG A 139 -4.96 -2.11 1.74
N ILE A 140 -3.70 -1.69 1.80
CA ILE A 140 -2.57 -2.61 1.88
C ILE A 140 -2.53 -3.31 3.25
N HIS A 141 -2.24 -4.60 3.22
CA HIS A 141 -1.88 -5.48 4.33
C HIS A 141 -0.52 -6.14 4.05
N CYS A 142 0.21 -6.54 5.08
CA CYS A 142 1.43 -7.33 4.93
C CYS A 142 1.08 -8.77 4.55
N VAL A 143 0.06 -9.35 5.19
CA VAL A 143 -0.44 -10.70 4.91
C VAL A 143 -1.96 -10.65 4.75
N TYR A 144 -2.42 -10.96 3.54
CA TYR A 144 -3.83 -11.15 3.24
C TYR A 144 -4.21 -12.60 3.47
N GLN A 145 -4.73 -12.93 4.65
CA GLN A 145 -5.48 -14.17 4.80
C GLN A 145 -6.83 -14.03 4.09
N SER A 146 -7.04 -14.70 2.97
CA SER A 146 -8.29 -14.58 2.21
C SER A 146 -8.87 -15.89 1.73
N ILE A 147 -8.21 -17.00 2.00
CA ILE A 147 -8.64 -18.33 1.61
C ILE A 147 -8.87 -19.16 2.87
N TYR A 148 -9.98 -19.89 2.87
CA TYR A 148 -10.45 -20.72 3.96
C TYR A 148 -10.76 -22.12 3.43
N GLU A 149 -10.24 -23.13 4.12
CA GLU A 149 -10.63 -24.53 3.95
C GLU A 149 -11.36 -24.97 5.21
N ALA A 150 -12.58 -25.48 5.04
CA ALA A 150 -13.32 -26.05 6.15
C ALA A 150 -12.65 -27.35 6.62
N PRO A 151 -12.77 -27.73 7.91
CA PRO A 151 -12.35 -29.04 8.37
C PRO A 151 -13.03 -30.15 7.55
N GLY A 152 -12.31 -31.25 7.27
CA GLY A 152 -12.85 -32.41 6.57
C GLY A 152 -13.99 -33.08 7.34
N ASP A 153 -13.88 -33.16 8.66
CA ASP A 153 -14.92 -33.58 9.60
C ASP A 153 -15.33 -32.40 10.51
N PRO A 154 -16.51 -31.79 10.29
CA PRO A 154 -16.98 -30.69 11.12
C PRO A 154 -17.33 -31.12 12.56
N ASP A 155 -17.51 -32.42 12.81
CA ASP A 155 -17.79 -32.95 14.15
C ASP A 155 -16.51 -33.26 14.94
N ASP A 156 -15.35 -33.37 14.27
CA ASP A 156 -14.05 -33.51 14.93
C ASP A 156 -13.52 -32.14 15.40
N ALA A 157 -13.75 -31.83 16.67
CA ALA A 157 -13.26 -30.61 17.29
C ALA A 157 -11.72 -30.48 17.26
N ALA A 158 -10.96 -31.57 17.10
CA ALA A 158 -9.52 -31.54 16.97
C ALA A 158 -9.06 -31.12 15.56
N GLU A 159 -9.89 -31.31 14.54
CA GLU A 159 -9.56 -30.92 13.17
C GLU A 159 -9.71 -29.40 13.01
N LEU A 160 -8.57 -28.72 12.76
CA LEU A 160 -8.54 -27.28 12.56
C LEU A 160 -8.83 -26.93 11.09
N PRO A 161 -9.53 -25.82 10.81
CA PRO A 161 -9.61 -25.31 9.45
C PRO A 161 -8.24 -24.83 8.97
N ASN A 162 -7.95 -25.01 7.69
CA ASN A 162 -6.75 -24.43 7.08
C ASN A 162 -7.05 -23.03 6.55
N PHE A 163 -6.02 -22.19 6.60
CA PHE A 163 -6.08 -20.84 6.05
C PHE A 163 -4.88 -20.62 5.14
N SER A 164 -5.10 -19.86 4.08
CA SER A 164 -4.05 -19.42 3.19
C SER A 164 -4.36 -18.04 2.64
N GLY A 165 -3.38 -17.49 1.91
CA GLY A 165 -3.40 -16.10 1.55
C GLY A 165 -2.20 -15.65 0.75
N PHE A 166 -1.95 -14.35 0.78
CA PHE A 166 -0.90 -13.72 -0.02
C PHE A 166 -0.13 -12.70 0.80
N VAL A 167 1.18 -12.68 0.64
CA VAL A 167 2.03 -11.64 1.22
C VAL A 167 2.08 -10.43 0.29
N LEU A 168 1.65 -9.27 0.80
CA LEU A 168 1.55 -8.02 0.04
C LEU A 168 0.80 -8.26 -1.30
N LEU A 169 1.41 -7.90 -2.43
CA LEU A 169 0.89 -8.14 -3.77
C LEU A 169 1.67 -9.22 -4.53
N GLN A 170 2.33 -10.12 -3.82
CA GLN A 170 3.01 -11.25 -4.44
C GLN A 170 1.97 -12.28 -4.92
N SER A 171 2.29 -12.96 -6.03
CA SER A 171 1.32 -13.83 -6.70
C SER A 171 1.14 -15.17 -6.03
N ALA A 172 2.18 -15.70 -5.39
CA ALA A 172 2.18 -17.03 -4.82
C ALA A 172 1.32 -17.10 -3.54
N GLU A 173 0.45 -18.10 -3.48
CA GLU A 173 -0.35 -18.40 -2.29
C GLU A 173 0.53 -19.02 -1.19
N GLN A 174 0.35 -18.57 0.05
CA GLN A 174 1.07 -19.05 1.24
C GLN A 174 0.09 -19.57 2.30
N PRO A 175 0.37 -20.71 2.93
CA PRO A 175 -0.37 -21.15 4.11
C PRO A 175 -0.17 -20.16 5.25
N ILE A 176 -1.23 -19.99 6.05
CA ILE A 176 -1.24 -19.15 7.25
C ILE A 176 -1.78 -20.02 8.38
N LEU A 177 -0.91 -20.39 9.30
CA LEU A 177 -1.28 -21.22 10.44
C LEU A 177 -1.89 -20.33 11.53
N SER A 178 -3.07 -20.71 12.00
CA SER A 178 -3.62 -20.08 13.21
C SER A 178 -2.77 -20.45 14.43
N PRO A 179 -2.80 -19.66 15.53
CA PRO A 179 -2.11 -20.01 16.76
C PRO A 179 -2.46 -21.39 17.33
N HIS A 180 -3.63 -21.94 17.00
CA HIS A 180 -4.05 -23.27 17.45
C HIS A 180 -3.32 -24.42 16.73
N HIS A 181 -2.75 -24.18 15.54
CA HIS A 181 -1.98 -25.19 14.81
C HIS A 181 -0.61 -25.44 15.45
N LEU A 182 -0.03 -24.41 16.07
CA LEU A 182 1.25 -24.49 16.75
C LEU A 182 0.97 -24.64 18.23
N VAL A 183 0.87 -25.89 18.69
CA VAL A 183 0.56 -26.34 20.08
C VAL A 183 1.09 -25.35 21.13
N SER A 184 0.30 -24.33 21.45
CA SER A 184 0.65 -23.30 22.42
C SER A 184 0.13 -23.74 23.79
N GLU A 185 0.95 -23.59 24.82
CA GLU A 185 0.75 -24.15 26.16
C GLU A 185 -0.50 -23.65 26.92
N ASN A 186 -1.36 -22.81 26.34
CA ASN A 186 -2.64 -22.41 26.93
C ASN A 186 -3.73 -22.11 25.87
N PRO A 187 -4.45 -23.14 25.36
CA PRO A 187 -5.50 -22.97 24.34
C PRO A 187 -6.72 -22.16 24.82
N SER A 188 -6.82 -21.83 26.11
CA SER A 188 -7.97 -21.14 26.69
C SER A 188 -7.97 -19.61 26.52
N ALA A 189 -6.84 -18.99 26.16
CA ALA A 189 -6.73 -17.54 26.13
C ALA A 189 -7.08 -16.90 24.77
N THR A 190 -6.94 -17.64 23.66
CA THR A 190 -7.13 -17.11 22.31
C THR A 190 -8.34 -17.73 21.62
N PRO A 191 -9.28 -16.91 21.09
CA PRO A 191 -10.44 -17.42 20.37
C PRO A 191 -9.99 -18.18 19.12
N ARG A 192 -10.60 -19.35 18.91
CA ARG A 192 -10.34 -20.17 17.72
C ARG A 192 -10.71 -19.41 16.46
N TRP A 193 -9.85 -19.49 15.46
CA TRP A 193 -10.16 -18.96 14.15
C TRP A 193 -11.28 -19.77 13.51
N GLY A 194 -12.30 -19.09 12.98
CA GLY A 194 -13.48 -19.70 12.39
C GLY A 194 -13.68 -19.28 10.94
N ASN A 195 -14.79 -19.75 10.37
CA ASN A 195 -15.23 -19.37 9.02
C ASN A 195 -15.49 -17.84 8.96
N PRO A 196 -14.79 -17.09 8.09
CA PRO A 196 -15.01 -15.64 7.95
C PRO A 196 -16.43 -15.26 7.51
N ALA A 197 -17.21 -16.19 6.95
CA ALA A 197 -18.60 -15.94 6.55
C ALA A 197 -19.60 -16.00 7.72
N GLU A 198 -19.30 -16.76 8.77
CA GLU A 198 -20.23 -17.01 9.89
C GLU A 198 -19.98 -16.08 11.09
N GLY A 199 -18.77 -15.55 11.20
CA GLY A 199 -18.36 -14.72 12.32
C GLY A 199 -18.61 -13.22 12.14
N GLN A 200 -18.63 -12.51 13.28
CA GLN A 200 -18.26 -11.08 13.29
C GLN A 200 -16.75 -10.89 12.99
N ASN A 201 -15.98 -11.97 13.13
CA ASN A 201 -14.55 -11.97 12.90
C ASN A 201 -14.28 -11.98 11.40
N ARG A 202 -13.68 -10.88 10.94
CA ARG A 202 -13.19 -10.70 9.58
C ARG A 202 -12.03 -11.66 9.28
N PRO A 203 -11.62 -11.77 8.01
CA PRO A 203 -10.37 -12.45 7.71
C PRO A 203 -9.25 -11.93 8.62
N TYR A 204 -8.45 -12.84 9.17
CA TYR A 204 -7.43 -12.51 10.18
C TYR A 204 -6.15 -12.01 9.52
N HIS A 205 -6.30 -10.97 8.67
CA HIS A 205 -5.16 -10.31 8.03
C HIS A 205 -4.10 -9.92 9.06
N ASP A 206 -2.84 -10.08 8.66
CA ASP A 206 -1.68 -9.72 9.48
C ASP A 206 -1.61 -10.43 10.85
N GLN A 207 -2.17 -11.63 10.97
CA GLN A 207 -2.14 -12.47 12.18
C GLN A 207 -1.70 -13.90 11.86
N GLY A 208 -1.30 -14.65 12.88
CA GLY A 208 -0.91 -16.06 12.78
C GLY A 208 0.54 -16.26 12.42
N TYR A 209 0.82 -17.38 11.75
CA TYR A 209 2.17 -17.76 11.34
C TYR A 209 2.19 -18.01 9.84
N LEU A 210 3.15 -17.41 9.15
CA LEU A 210 3.32 -17.55 7.72
C LEU A 210 4.17 -18.80 7.43
N ASP A 211 3.74 -19.62 6.47
CA ASP A 211 4.50 -20.79 6.03
C ASP A 211 5.05 -20.62 4.59
N VAL A 212 5.81 -21.61 4.14
CA VAL A 212 6.41 -21.68 2.80
C VAL A 212 5.30 -21.63 1.73
N PRO A 213 5.48 -20.86 0.63
CA PRO A 213 4.50 -20.85 -0.46
C PRO A 213 4.12 -22.26 -0.92
N LEU A 214 2.82 -22.48 -1.14
CA LEU A 214 2.25 -23.82 -1.41
C LEU A 214 2.89 -24.51 -2.62
N GLU A 215 3.25 -23.74 -3.64
CA GLU A 215 3.83 -24.27 -4.89
C GLU A 215 5.36 -24.45 -4.80
N MET A 216 5.98 -24.07 -3.69
CA MET A 216 7.41 -24.18 -3.50
C MET A 216 7.77 -25.52 -2.86
N GLY A 217 8.61 -26.31 -3.52
CA GLY A 217 9.11 -27.59 -3.00
C GLY A 217 10.17 -27.48 -1.90
N ALA A 218 10.25 -26.32 -1.22
CA ALA A 218 11.18 -26.10 -0.11
C ALA A 218 10.47 -26.36 1.22
N SER A 219 11.25 -26.61 2.28
CA SER A 219 10.74 -26.63 3.65
C SER A 219 11.45 -25.57 4.47
N ALA A 220 10.73 -24.97 5.42
CA ALA A 220 11.24 -24.06 6.43
C ALA A 220 10.22 -24.02 7.59
N PRO A 221 10.64 -23.66 8.81
CA PRO A 221 9.70 -23.46 9.90
C PRO A 221 8.80 -22.25 9.61
N PRO A 222 7.54 -22.27 10.11
CA PRO A 222 6.65 -21.13 9.99
C PRO A 222 7.13 -19.94 10.83
N GLU A 223 6.87 -18.73 10.35
CA GLU A 223 7.36 -17.48 10.93
C GLU A 223 6.20 -16.69 11.56
N CYS A 224 6.37 -16.23 12.79
CA CYS A 224 5.34 -15.46 13.52
C CYS A 224 5.10 -14.10 12.84
N ILE A 225 3.88 -13.84 12.39
CA ILE A 225 3.56 -12.60 11.67
C ILE A 225 3.69 -11.38 12.59
N GLU A 226 3.36 -11.49 13.87
CA GLU A 226 3.50 -10.39 14.83
C GLU A 226 4.96 -9.96 14.99
N ASP A 227 5.87 -10.91 15.16
CA ASP A 227 7.31 -10.64 15.27
C ASP A 227 7.86 -10.01 13.98
N LEU A 228 7.41 -10.49 12.82
CA LEU A 228 7.77 -9.91 11.52
C LEU A 228 7.30 -8.46 11.37
N LEU A 229 6.10 -8.16 11.86
CA LEU A 229 5.52 -6.83 11.76
C LEU A 229 6.28 -5.80 12.60
N ASP A 230 6.77 -6.20 13.76
CA ASP A 230 7.44 -5.33 14.74
C ASP A 230 8.97 -5.34 14.66
N LEU A 231 9.55 -6.15 13.76
CA LEU A 231 10.99 -6.14 13.52
C LEU A 231 11.49 -4.74 13.14
N ASP A 232 12.49 -4.24 13.88
CA ASP A 232 13.20 -3.01 13.52
C ASP A 232 14.10 -3.27 12.30
N LEU A 233 13.59 -2.93 11.12
CA LEU A 233 14.28 -3.10 9.85
C LEU A 233 15.45 -2.12 9.66
N GLY A 234 15.66 -1.16 10.57
CA GLY A 234 16.84 -0.31 10.57
C GLY A 234 18.06 -0.95 11.20
N CYS A 235 17.84 -1.92 12.10
CA CYS A 235 18.91 -2.64 12.81
C CYS A 235 19.00 -4.13 12.39
N HIS A 236 17.91 -4.71 11.89
CA HIS A 236 17.81 -6.12 11.55
C HIS A 236 17.46 -6.34 10.08
N SER A 237 17.96 -7.44 9.52
CA SER A 237 17.57 -7.95 8.20
C SER A 237 16.67 -9.18 8.37
N LEU A 238 15.70 -9.36 7.48
CA LEU A 238 14.89 -10.58 7.46
C LEU A 238 15.74 -11.84 7.21
N ILE A 239 16.93 -11.70 6.62
CA ILE A 239 17.89 -12.81 6.53
C ILE A 239 18.30 -13.33 7.91
N SER A 240 18.46 -12.45 8.90
CA SER A 240 18.93 -12.81 10.24
C SER A 240 17.87 -13.46 11.12
N MET A 241 16.60 -13.49 10.71
CA MET A 241 15.53 -14.08 11.50
C MET A 241 15.55 -15.61 11.47
N SER A 242 15.93 -16.20 10.34
CA SER A 242 16.13 -17.65 10.26
C SER A 242 17.43 -18.01 10.98
N GLY A 243 17.32 -18.32 12.27
CA GLY A 243 18.45 -18.79 13.09
C GLY A 243 19.01 -20.15 12.64
N ASP A 244 18.32 -20.82 11.71
CA ASP A 244 18.70 -22.12 11.19
C ASP A 244 19.42 -21.98 9.84
N SER A 245 20.71 -22.33 9.84
CA SER A 245 21.59 -22.30 8.68
C SER A 245 21.28 -23.37 7.62
N ARG A 246 20.34 -24.29 7.91
CA ARG A 246 19.90 -25.31 6.95
C ARG A 246 19.03 -24.75 5.82
N TYR A 247 18.45 -23.56 6.00
CA TYR A 247 17.58 -22.94 5.01
C TYR A 247 18.32 -21.87 4.21
N ALA A 248 17.84 -21.62 3.00
CA ALA A 248 18.35 -20.52 2.19
C ALA A 248 18.16 -19.18 2.93
N ALA A 249 19.04 -18.22 2.65
CA ALA A 249 18.96 -16.86 3.18
C ALA A 249 18.51 -15.90 2.05
N PRO A 250 17.33 -15.25 2.16
CA PRO A 250 16.35 -15.36 3.25
C PRO A 250 15.58 -16.69 3.23
N SER A 251 14.95 -17.04 4.35
CA SER A 251 14.02 -18.18 4.45
C SER A 251 12.98 -18.09 3.31
N PRO A 252 12.61 -19.22 2.66
CA PRO A 252 11.61 -19.22 1.60
C PRO A 252 10.27 -18.61 2.04
N VAL A 253 9.91 -18.75 3.33
CA VAL A 253 8.75 -18.12 3.96
C VAL A 253 8.80 -16.58 3.83
N LEU A 254 9.98 -16.00 4.02
CA LEU A 254 10.21 -14.55 4.11
C LEU A 254 10.62 -13.91 2.79
N SER A 255 10.83 -14.70 1.72
CA SER A 255 11.33 -14.23 0.43
C SER A 255 10.58 -13.00 -0.12
N SER A 256 9.25 -13.06 -0.06
CA SER A 256 8.32 -11.99 -0.45
C SER A 256 8.51 -10.68 0.31
N LEU A 257 8.63 -10.77 1.65
CA LEU A 257 8.85 -9.60 2.51
C LEU A 257 10.28 -9.06 2.35
N TYR A 258 11.26 -9.96 2.28
CA TYR A 258 12.67 -9.62 2.11
C TYR A 258 12.88 -8.72 0.90
N GLN A 259 12.34 -9.10 -0.26
CA GLN A 259 12.47 -8.29 -1.48
C GLN A 259 12.02 -6.84 -1.26
N VAL A 260 10.85 -6.64 -0.65
CA VAL A 260 10.29 -5.31 -0.40
C VAL A 260 11.13 -4.54 0.63
N THR A 261 11.60 -5.22 1.69
CA THR A 261 12.45 -4.60 2.70
C THR A 261 13.86 -4.26 2.23
N GLU A 262 14.38 -4.95 1.21
CA GLU A 262 15.66 -4.64 0.59
C GLU A 262 15.55 -3.54 -0.47
N GLU A 263 14.50 -3.55 -1.29
CA GLU A 263 14.31 -2.56 -2.35
C GLU A 263 14.17 -1.12 -1.83
N ARG A 264 13.76 -0.94 -0.56
CA ARG A 264 13.75 0.37 0.09
C ARG A 264 15.15 0.88 0.43
N LYS A 265 16.20 0.07 0.39
CA LYS A 265 17.56 0.47 0.78
C LYS A 265 18.25 1.13 -0.41
N ILE A 266 18.99 2.20 -0.13
CA ILE A 266 19.86 2.85 -1.12
C ILE A 266 21.24 3.08 -0.53
N GLU A 267 22.28 2.85 -1.32
CA GLU A 267 23.66 3.10 -0.90
C GLU A 267 24.07 4.52 -1.32
N VAL A 268 24.70 5.24 -0.39
CA VAL A 268 25.09 6.64 -0.59
C VAL A 268 26.45 6.94 0.07
N CYS A 269 27.21 7.86 -0.52
CA CYS A 269 28.48 8.32 0.01
C CYS A 269 28.32 9.46 1.04
N ASP A 270 29.39 9.83 1.73
CA ASP A 270 29.39 10.91 2.74
C ASP A 270 28.91 12.26 2.17
N SER A 271 29.31 12.60 0.95
CA SER A 271 28.91 13.87 0.32
C SER A 271 27.41 13.89 0.00
N CYS A 272 26.87 12.81 -0.57
CA CYS A 272 25.45 12.71 -0.91
C CYS A 272 24.55 12.63 0.33
N THR A 273 25.03 12.11 1.46
CA THR A 273 24.26 12.15 2.73
C THR A 273 24.20 13.56 3.33
N GLY A 274 25.27 14.35 3.23
CA GLY A 274 25.39 15.66 3.87
C GLY A 274 24.66 16.81 3.17
N HIS A 275 24.44 16.73 1.86
CA HIS A 275 23.99 17.89 1.07
C HIS A 275 22.49 18.19 1.09
N GLY A 276 21.65 17.44 1.81
CA GLY A 276 20.18 17.59 1.71
C GLY A 276 19.61 17.27 0.31
N ALA A 277 20.46 17.02 -0.68
CA ALA A 277 20.15 16.67 -2.06
C ALA A 277 19.30 15.41 -2.15
N THR A 278 19.45 14.45 -1.23
CA THR A 278 18.61 13.26 -1.15
C THR A 278 17.13 13.63 -1.00
N ARG A 279 16.82 14.69 -0.23
CA ARG A 279 15.45 15.16 -0.01
C ARG A 279 14.91 15.88 -1.25
N GLU A 280 15.71 16.71 -1.91
CA GLU A 280 15.28 17.38 -3.14
C GLU A 280 15.10 16.43 -4.33
N VAL A 281 15.97 15.41 -4.47
CA VAL A 281 15.87 14.40 -5.53
C VAL A 281 14.60 13.56 -5.38
N LEU A 282 14.19 13.23 -4.16
CA LEU A 282 12.95 12.50 -3.87
C LEU A 282 11.70 13.37 -4.02
N VAL A 283 11.76 14.65 -3.60
CA VAL A 283 10.63 15.59 -3.66
C VAL A 283 10.38 16.07 -5.10
N ARG A 284 11.42 16.35 -5.90
CA ARG A 284 11.24 16.81 -7.29
C ARG A 284 10.61 15.75 -8.19
N GLN A 285 10.91 14.47 -7.98
CA GLN A 285 10.38 13.37 -8.78
C GLN A 285 8.90 13.04 -8.49
N SER A 286 8.35 13.54 -7.39
CA SER A 286 6.95 13.34 -7.01
C SER A 286 6.03 14.52 -7.33
N SER A 287 6.53 15.51 -8.08
CA SER A 287 5.75 16.63 -8.62
C SER A 287 4.73 16.20 -9.70
N GLY A 288 4.87 14.99 -10.25
CA GLY A 288 3.85 14.31 -11.05
C GLY A 288 3.00 13.36 -10.19
N ALA A 289 1.88 13.86 -9.69
CA ALA A 289 0.71 13.10 -9.20
C ALA A 289 0.76 12.25 -7.92
N THR A 290 1.90 11.89 -7.32
CA THR A 290 1.88 11.24 -5.99
C THR A 290 3.09 11.65 -5.15
N ARG A 291 2.90 12.66 -4.28
CA ARG A 291 3.87 12.93 -3.22
C ARG A 291 3.96 11.67 -2.37
N LEU A 292 5.16 11.06 -2.32
CA LEU A 292 5.47 10.12 -1.25
C LEU A 292 5.04 10.82 0.05
N PRO A 293 4.17 10.19 0.87
CA PRO A 293 3.74 10.78 2.12
C PRO A 293 4.98 10.86 3.01
N THR A 294 5.67 11.98 2.91
CA THR A 294 6.45 12.50 4.01
C THR A 294 5.40 12.75 5.07
N ASN A 295 5.35 11.87 6.08
CA ASN A 295 4.62 12.19 7.30
C ASN A 295 5.03 13.62 7.63
N LYS A 296 4.06 14.56 7.53
CA LYS A 296 4.28 15.93 7.95
C LYS A 296 4.48 15.85 9.46
N ILE A 297 5.68 15.52 9.89
CA ILE A 297 6.17 15.82 11.23
C ILE A 297 6.22 17.33 11.23
N SER A 298 5.10 17.92 11.63
CA SER A 298 4.90 19.36 11.66
C SER A 298 5.97 19.99 12.54
N GLY A 299 6.79 20.85 11.95
CA GLY A 299 7.52 21.89 12.69
C GLY A 299 8.89 21.54 13.26
N GLN A 300 9.44 20.33 13.10
CA GLN A 300 10.83 20.09 13.52
C GLN A 300 11.81 20.66 12.51
N THR A 301 12.47 21.73 12.93
CA THR A 301 13.71 22.28 12.35
C THR A 301 14.65 21.14 11.96
N VAL A 302 15.14 21.18 10.72
CA VAL A 302 15.97 20.14 10.09
C VAL A 302 17.29 19.97 10.88
N ALA A 303 17.24 19.18 11.94
CA ALA A 303 18.41 18.62 12.58
C ALA A 303 19.13 17.73 11.55
N LYS A 304 20.46 17.65 11.65
CA LYS A 304 21.32 16.83 10.78
C LYS A 304 20.72 15.42 10.59
N PRO A 305 20.89 14.80 9.41
CA PRO A 305 20.46 13.43 9.13
C PRO A 305 21.34 12.41 9.87
N THR A 306 21.29 12.43 11.20
CA THR A 306 21.93 11.47 12.11
C THR A 306 20.95 10.42 12.62
N ASN A 307 19.69 10.46 12.18
CA ASN A 307 18.70 9.52 12.70
C ASN A 307 18.93 8.14 12.07
N THR A 308 19.22 7.17 12.92
CA THR A 308 19.13 5.75 12.60
C THR A 308 17.71 5.43 12.14
N CYS A 309 17.57 4.53 11.17
CA CYS A 309 16.29 3.99 10.76
C CYS A 309 15.74 3.13 11.90
N HIS A 310 14.43 3.24 12.16
CA HIS A 310 13.70 2.37 13.09
C HIS A 310 12.35 1.90 12.50
N CYS A 311 12.23 1.90 11.17
CA CYS A 311 10.98 1.53 10.53
C CYS A 311 10.69 0.05 10.73
N THR A 312 9.45 -0.26 11.07
CA THR A 312 8.90 -1.62 11.07
C THR A 312 7.93 -1.82 9.90
N LEU A 313 7.56 -3.06 9.61
CA LEU A 313 6.50 -3.34 8.64
C LEU A 313 5.14 -2.81 9.13
N ARG A 314 4.85 -2.92 10.44
CA ARG A 314 3.64 -2.40 11.06
C ARG A 314 3.47 -0.90 10.82
N GLU A 315 4.48 -0.10 11.16
CA GLU A 315 4.42 1.35 10.99
C GLU A 315 4.25 1.75 9.52
N ARG A 316 4.89 1.00 8.61
CA ARG A 316 4.98 1.37 7.20
C ARG A 316 3.83 0.88 6.34
N ILE A 317 3.18 -0.21 6.73
CA ILE A 317 2.13 -0.85 5.95
C ILE A 317 0.79 -0.82 6.72
N LEU A 318 0.76 -1.14 8.01
CA LEU A 318 -0.47 -1.33 8.79
C LEU A 318 -0.97 -0.07 9.49
N ASP A 319 -0.10 0.73 10.07
CA ASP A 319 -0.53 1.97 10.73
C ASP A 319 -0.85 3.06 9.72
N ARG A 320 -0.23 2.98 8.55
CA ARG A 320 -0.52 3.83 7.40
C ARG A 320 -1.71 3.29 6.65
N TRP A 321 -2.88 3.89 6.85
CA TRP A 321 -4.08 3.57 6.07
C TRP A 321 -3.88 3.97 4.59
N LEU A 322 -3.28 3.10 3.80
CA LEU A 322 -2.85 3.35 2.43
C LEU A 322 -3.64 2.47 1.48
N CYS A 323 -4.28 3.07 0.48
CA CYS A 323 -4.96 2.28 -0.55
C CYS A 323 -3.95 1.60 -1.47
N LEU A 324 -4.33 0.46 -2.06
CA LEU A 324 -3.44 -0.33 -2.91
C LEU A 324 -2.90 0.43 -4.13
N LYS A 325 -3.69 1.35 -4.71
CA LYS A 325 -3.20 2.21 -5.79
C LYS A 325 -2.03 3.11 -5.34
N CYS A 326 -2.13 3.70 -4.16
CA CYS A 326 -1.08 4.55 -3.62
C CYS A 326 0.14 3.74 -3.19
N TYR A 327 -0.07 2.53 -2.64
CA TYR A 327 1.00 1.58 -2.36
C TYR A 327 1.79 1.21 -3.63
N LEU A 328 1.11 0.82 -4.71
CA LEU A 328 1.75 0.52 -6.00
C LEU A 328 2.56 1.71 -6.56
N ALA A 329 2.06 2.93 -6.39
CA ALA A 329 2.78 4.13 -6.80
C ALA A 329 4.05 4.36 -5.95
N GLU A 330 3.98 4.12 -4.63
CA GLU A 330 5.12 4.18 -3.71
C GLU A 330 6.17 3.11 -4.05
N GLU A 331 5.75 1.86 -4.21
CA GLU A 331 6.60 0.74 -4.65
C GLU A 331 7.28 1.01 -5.99
N SER A 332 6.53 1.52 -6.97
CA SER A 332 7.08 1.88 -8.28
C SER A 332 8.14 2.98 -8.17
N ALA A 333 7.91 3.98 -7.33
CA ALA A 333 8.89 5.03 -7.07
C ALA A 333 10.15 4.50 -6.39
N ILE A 334 10.01 3.62 -5.40
CA ILE A 334 11.12 2.95 -4.70
C ILE A 334 11.93 2.10 -5.69
N LYS A 335 11.28 1.24 -6.46
CA LYS A 335 11.93 0.40 -7.49
C LYS A 335 12.65 1.24 -8.54
N ALA A 336 12.06 2.36 -8.97
CA ALA A 336 12.71 3.29 -9.89
C ALA A 336 13.96 3.93 -9.27
N GLN A 337 13.98 4.17 -7.96
CA GLN A 337 15.18 4.59 -7.26
C GLN A 337 16.23 3.46 -7.18
N ALA A 338 15.84 2.25 -6.78
CA ALA A 338 16.75 1.12 -6.66
C ALA A 338 17.42 0.77 -8.01
N ARG A 339 16.66 0.78 -9.11
CA ARG A 339 17.19 0.50 -10.46
C ARG A 339 18.25 1.50 -10.93
N LYS A 340 18.15 2.77 -10.53
CA LYS A 340 19.16 3.79 -10.87
C LYS A 340 20.52 3.54 -10.18
N GLN A 341 20.56 2.67 -9.18
CA GLN A 341 21.79 2.33 -8.45
C GLN A 341 22.44 1.06 -9.00
N LYS A 342 21.65 0.10 -9.51
CA LYS A 342 22.14 -1.20 -10.01
C LYS A 342 22.90 -1.16 -11.35
N SER A 343 23.16 0.01 -11.94
CA SER A 343 23.98 0.09 -13.15
C SER A 343 25.47 -0.08 -12.77
N ASP A 344 25.93 -1.33 -12.84
CA ASP A 344 27.32 -1.83 -12.93
C ASP A 344 28.30 -1.64 -11.75
N SER A 345 27.89 -1.04 -10.63
CA SER A 345 28.84 -0.78 -9.54
C SER A 345 28.23 -1.02 -8.15
N GLU A 346 28.18 -2.28 -7.71
CA GLU A 346 27.89 -2.62 -6.31
C GLU A 346 28.84 -1.86 -5.37
N GLY A 347 28.29 -1.26 -4.31
CA GLY A 347 29.07 -0.51 -3.33
C GLY A 347 29.38 0.94 -3.72
N PHE A 348 28.82 1.46 -4.82
CA PHE A 348 28.99 2.86 -5.21
C PHE A 348 27.69 3.66 -5.09
N CYS A 349 27.85 4.90 -4.66
CA CYS A 349 26.81 5.91 -4.68
C CYS A 349 26.50 6.34 -6.12
N ARG A 350 25.30 6.88 -6.34
CA ARG A 350 24.86 7.42 -7.65
C ARG A 350 25.74 8.51 -8.25
N CYS A 351 26.55 9.17 -7.44
CA CYS A 351 27.51 10.17 -7.92
C CYS A 351 28.82 9.56 -8.42
N GLY A 352 28.97 8.23 -8.35
CA GLY A 352 30.19 7.51 -8.72
C GLY A 352 31.19 7.31 -7.57
N GLU A 353 30.97 7.95 -6.42
CA GLU A 353 31.81 7.79 -5.23
C GLU A 353 31.47 6.51 -4.46
N LEU A 354 32.44 5.97 -3.71
CA LEU A 354 32.22 4.80 -2.85
C LEU A 354 31.09 5.07 -1.84
N ALA A 355 30.09 4.19 -1.80
CA ALA A 355 29.04 4.28 -0.81
C ALA A 355 29.57 3.90 0.58
N ARG A 356 29.14 4.66 1.58
CA ARG A 356 29.55 4.47 2.99
C ARG A 356 28.38 4.30 3.93
N HIS A 357 27.17 4.62 3.47
CA HIS A 357 25.94 4.49 4.24
C HIS A 357 24.88 3.81 3.39
N VAL A 358 24.02 3.07 4.07
CA VAL A 358 22.75 2.60 3.52
C VAL A 358 21.65 3.46 4.13
N LEU A 359 20.79 4.06 3.30
CA LEU A 359 19.62 4.80 3.76
C LEU A 359 18.33 4.04 3.46
N CYS A 360 17.37 4.16 4.36
CA CYS A 360 16.03 3.66 4.19
C CYS A 360 15.19 4.68 3.39
N LEU A 361 14.67 4.33 2.21
CA LEU A 361 13.82 5.21 1.40
C LEU A 361 12.48 5.57 2.04
N TRP A 362 12.05 4.85 3.08
CA TRP A 362 10.81 5.12 3.80
C TRP A 362 10.91 6.30 4.77
N CYS A 363 12.03 6.44 5.49
CA CYS A 363 12.24 7.48 6.51
C CYS A 363 13.49 8.34 6.28
N LEU A 364 14.35 7.94 5.34
CA LEU A 364 15.67 8.51 5.05
C LEU A 364 16.69 8.39 6.18
N GLY A 365 16.39 7.57 7.19
CA GLY A 365 17.33 7.21 8.26
C GLY A 365 18.39 6.22 7.80
N LYS A 366 19.52 6.20 8.51
CA LYS A 366 20.63 5.27 8.25
C LYS A 366 20.27 3.86 8.71
N VAL A 367 20.46 2.88 7.84
CA VAL A 367 20.31 1.46 8.19
C VAL A 367 21.64 0.98 8.74
N SER A 368 21.62 0.50 9.98
CA SER A 368 22.73 -0.11 10.67
C SER A 368 22.61 -1.62 10.51
N GLU A 369 22.85 -2.13 9.30
CA GLU A 369 23.06 -3.58 9.20
C GLU A 369 24.30 -3.89 10.01
N GLY A 370 24.11 -4.70 11.06
CA GLY A 370 25.24 -5.24 11.80
C GLY A 370 26.20 -5.79 10.76
N LYS A 371 27.38 -5.19 10.63
CA LYS A 371 28.42 -5.75 9.79
C LYS A 371 28.56 -7.17 10.29
N ASN A 372 28.05 -8.13 9.52
CA ASN A 372 28.39 -9.52 9.74
C ASN A 372 29.90 -9.49 9.72
N VAL A 373 30.48 -9.56 10.91
CA VAL A 373 31.91 -9.69 11.11
C VAL A 373 32.22 -10.90 10.26
N GLN A 374 32.81 -10.64 9.08
CA GLN A 374 33.26 -11.72 8.23
C GLN A 374 34.15 -12.54 9.15
N LEU A 375 33.70 -13.74 9.50
CA LEU A 375 34.52 -14.74 10.15
C LEU A 375 35.56 -15.11 9.08
N THR A 376 36.63 -14.31 9.01
CA THR A 376 37.83 -14.55 8.21
C THR A 376 38.66 -15.65 8.85
#